data_AF-A0A5C8JER3-F1
#
_entry.id   AF-A0A5C8JER3-F1
#
_cell.length_a   1.000
_cell.length_b   1.000
_cell.length_c   1.000
_cell.angle_alpha   90.00
_cell.angle_beta   90.00
_cell.angle_gamma   90.00
#
_symmetry.space_group_name_H-M   'P 1'
#
loop_
_entity.id
_entity.type
_entity.pdbx_description
1 polymer ?
#
loop_
_entity_poly.entity_id
_entity_poly.type
_entity_poly.pdbx_seq_one_letter_code
_entity_poly.pdbx_strand_id
1 'polypeptide(L)'
;MTAKLNQAITNAVRDKQSLEVVLQGFLGAVCLKTLYNWVEKGWLDVKYHELLSPHYKKAKKLRKTNPKRPYGLSIEERPETINKRSKIGHCLLLLSRKKIFS
;
A
#
# COMPACT_ATOMS: atom_id res chain seq x y z
N MET A 1 23.04 -21.51 -6.90
CA MET A 1 23.49 -20.94 -5.61
C MET A 1 24.77 -21.63 -5.21
N THR A 2 25.80 -20.91 -4.75
CA THR A 2 27.03 -21.55 -4.27
C THR A 2 26.71 -22.33 -3.00
N ALA A 3 26.88 -23.65 -3.01
CA ALA A 3 26.60 -24.50 -1.84
C ALA A 3 27.31 -24.00 -0.56
N LYS A 4 28.48 -23.38 -0.74
CA LYS A 4 29.28 -22.72 0.29
C LYS A 4 28.53 -21.61 1.04
N LEU A 5 27.74 -20.80 0.33
CA LEU A 5 26.99 -19.69 0.95
C LEU A 5 25.84 -20.24 1.80
N ASN A 6 25.08 -21.21 1.27
CA ASN A 6 24.00 -21.85 2.01
C ASN A 6 24.53 -22.49 3.31
N GLN A 7 25.59 -23.29 3.22
CA GLN A 7 26.21 -23.92 4.41
C GLN A 7 26.67 -22.91 5.46
N ALA A 8 27.30 -21.80 5.03
CA ALA A 8 27.75 -20.76 5.96
C ALA A 8 26.57 -20.09 6.69
N ILE A 9 25.48 -19.81 5.98
CA ILE A 9 24.27 -19.23 6.59
C ILE A 9 23.62 -20.23 7.55
N THR A 10 23.53 -21.51 7.18
CA THR A 10 22.96 -22.55 8.05
C THR A 10 23.77 -22.68 9.36
N ASN A 11 25.10 -22.62 9.29
CA ASN A 11 25.95 -22.65 10.49
C ASN A 11 25.77 -21.39 11.33
N ALA A 12 25.78 -20.21 10.72
CA ALA A 12 25.58 -18.95 11.45
C ALA A 12 24.22 -18.88 12.18
N VAL A 13 23.19 -19.50 11.61
CA VAL A 13 21.86 -19.58 12.24
C VAL A 13 21.88 -20.52 13.45
N ARG A 14 22.61 -21.64 13.39
CA ARG A 14 22.84 -22.51 14.55
C ARG A 14 23.56 -21.76 15.67
N ASP A 15 24.54 -20.94 15.31
CA ASP A 15 25.33 -20.11 16.22
C ASP A 15 24.57 -18.84 16.69
N LYS A 16 23.29 -18.70 16.29
CA LYS A 16 22.43 -17.56 16.62
C LYS A 16 23.06 -16.21 16.27
N GLN A 17 23.82 -16.15 15.18
CA GLN A 17 24.43 -14.92 14.70
C GLN A 17 23.44 -14.10 13.87
N SER A 18 23.63 -12.78 13.85
CA SER A 18 22.84 -11.89 12.99
C SER A 18 23.32 -11.99 11.54
N LEU A 19 22.39 -11.77 10.60
CA LEU A 19 22.67 -11.83 9.17
C LEU A 19 23.68 -10.75 8.71
N GLU A 20 23.80 -9.66 9.47
CA GLU A 20 24.76 -8.58 9.26
C GLU A 20 26.20 -9.02 9.53
N VAL A 21 26.41 -9.80 10.60
CA VAL A 21 27.72 -10.38 10.93
C VAL A 21 28.12 -11.39 9.87
N VAL A 22 27.18 -12.20 9.38
CA VAL A 22 27.45 -13.13 8.27
C VAL A 22 27.88 -12.39 7.01
N LEU A 23 27.23 -11.26 6.70
CA LEU A 23 27.54 -10.45 5.53
C LEU A 23 28.98 -9.93 5.53
N GLN A 24 29.54 -9.63 6.72
CA GLN A 24 30.93 -9.20 6.86
C GLN A 24 31.92 -10.23 6.30
N GLY A 25 31.60 -11.53 6.36
CA GLY A 25 32.40 -12.59 5.76
C GLY A 25 32.25 -12.75 4.24
N PHE A 26 31.28 -12.08 3.63
CA PHE A 26 30.94 -12.19 2.20
C PHE A 26 31.00 -10.84 1.46
N LEU A 27 31.78 -9.89 1.98
CA LEU A 27 32.02 -8.58 1.37
C LEU A 27 32.35 -8.72 -0.12
N GLY A 28 31.45 -8.24 -0.97
CA GLY A 28 31.59 -8.21 -2.44
C GLY A 28 30.78 -9.26 -3.22
N ALA A 29 30.27 -10.32 -2.58
CA ALA A 29 29.47 -11.34 -3.26
C ALA A 29 27.95 -11.04 -3.23
N VAL A 30 27.45 -10.52 -2.12
CA VAL A 30 26.01 -10.29 -1.88
C VAL A 30 25.82 -9.05 -0.98
N CYS A 31 24.67 -8.37 -1.06
CA CYS A 31 24.30 -7.31 -0.13
C CYS A 31 23.26 -7.79 0.90
N LEU A 32 23.17 -7.11 2.06
CA LEU A 32 22.26 -7.48 3.15
C LEU A 32 20.80 -7.63 2.70
N LYS A 33 20.32 -6.67 1.90
CA LYS A 33 18.95 -6.65 1.39
C LYS A 33 18.66 -7.86 0.50
N THR A 34 19.62 -8.25 -0.34
CA THR A 34 19.51 -9.43 -1.20
C THR A 34 19.41 -10.70 -0.37
N LEU A 35 20.19 -10.80 0.71
CA LEU A 35 20.18 -11.92 1.62
C LEU A 35 18.82 -12.09 2.32
N TYR A 36 18.28 -11.01 2.90
CA TYR A 36 16.93 -11.02 3.48
C TYR A 36 15.84 -11.40 2.46
N ASN A 37 15.94 -10.87 1.23
CA ASN A 37 15.01 -11.18 0.15
C ASN A 37 15.09 -12.66 -0.26
N TRP A 38 16.26 -13.28 -0.21
CA TRP A 38 16.42 -14.72 -0.49
C TRP A 38 15.84 -15.60 0.62
N VAL A 39 15.97 -15.20 1.88
CA VAL A 39 15.30 -15.91 2.99
C VAL A 39 13.78 -15.75 2.88
N GLU A 40 13.25 -14.55 2.60
CA GLU A 40 11.81 -14.34 2.41
C GLU A 40 11.24 -15.17 1.25
N LYS A 41 12.02 -15.36 0.18
CA LYS A 41 11.64 -16.19 -0.98
C LYS A 41 11.84 -17.69 -0.79
N GLY A 42 12.50 -18.12 0.30
CA GLY A 42 12.82 -19.53 0.55
C GLY A 42 13.88 -20.11 -0.40
N TRP A 43 14.81 -19.30 -0.91
CA TRP A 43 15.92 -19.76 -1.76
C TRP A 43 17.10 -20.34 -0.95
N LEU A 44 17.07 -20.12 0.36
CA LEU A 44 18.02 -20.65 1.32
C LEU A 44 17.34 -21.76 2.11
N ASP A 45 18.11 -22.74 2.59
CA ASP A 45 17.62 -23.86 3.39
C ASP A 45 17.12 -23.43 4.79
N VAL A 46 17.42 -22.19 5.17
CA VAL A 46 17.05 -21.60 6.45
C VAL A 46 15.68 -20.95 6.36
N LYS A 47 14.84 -21.20 7.35
CA LYS A 47 13.53 -20.57 7.45
C LYS A 47 13.63 -19.20 8.11
N TYR A 48 12.75 -18.30 7.71
CA TYR A 48 12.73 -16.93 8.24
C TYR A 48 12.61 -16.86 9.77
N HIS A 49 11.83 -17.76 10.38
CA HIS A 49 11.63 -17.81 11.84
C HIS A 49 12.83 -18.36 12.62
N GLU A 50 13.79 -18.99 11.95
CA GLU A 50 15.02 -19.49 12.58
C GLU A 50 16.08 -18.40 12.71
N LEU A 51 15.91 -17.28 11.99
CA LEU A 51 16.80 -16.13 12.12
C LEU A 51 16.73 -15.54 13.54
N LEU A 52 17.86 -15.02 14.03
CA LEU A 52 17.92 -14.32 15.32
C LEU A 52 16.98 -13.12 15.40
N SER A 53 16.89 -12.35 14.30
CA SER A 53 16.06 -11.14 14.22
C SER A 53 15.21 -11.13 12.94
N PRO A 54 14.07 -11.85 12.95
CA PRO A 54 13.13 -11.84 11.84
C PRO A 54 12.38 -10.50 11.81
N HIS A 55 12.52 -9.76 10.72
CA HIS A 55 11.87 -8.47 10.51
C HIS A 55 10.43 -8.63 9.98
N TYR A 56 9.52 -9.11 10.82
CA TYR A 56 8.13 -9.26 10.42
C TYR A 56 7.50 -7.91 10.02
N LYS A 57 6.87 -7.88 8.84
CA LYS A 57 6.04 -6.74 8.44
C LYS A 57 4.87 -6.66 9.40
N LYS A 58 4.70 -5.50 10.05
CA LYS A 58 3.52 -5.24 10.89
C LYS A 58 2.26 -5.44 10.05
N ALA A 59 1.29 -6.18 10.58
CA ALA A 59 0.00 -6.34 9.92
C ALA A 59 -0.61 -4.96 9.63
N LYS A 60 -1.07 -4.74 8.39
CA LYS A 60 -1.79 -3.51 8.04
C LYS A 60 -3.06 -3.48 8.87
N LYS A 61 -3.15 -2.54 9.82
CA LYS A 61 -4.38 -2.29 10.57
C LYS A 61 -5.44 -1.86 9.55
N LEU A 62 -6.49 -2.66 9.39
CA LEU A 62 -7.65 -2.31 8.57
C LEU A 62 -8.31 -1.10 9.25
N ARG A 63 -8.04 0.11 8.77
CA ARG A 63 -8.72 1.31 9.27
C ARG A 63 -10.15 1.25 8.74
N LYS A 64 -11.12 1.07 9.63
CA LYS A 64 -12.54 1.28 9.31
C LYS A 64 -12.72 2.77 9.07
N THR A 65 -12.65 3.19 7.81
CA THR A 65 -12.98 4.57 7.42
C THR A 65 -14.49 4.67 7.37
N ASN A 66 -15.11 5.24 8.40
CA ASN A 66 -16.48 5.70 8.26
C ASN A 66 -16.46 6.90 7.30
N PRO A 67 -17.33 6.94 6.27
CA PRO A 67 -17.44 8.10 5.42
C PRO A 67 -17.82 9.31 6.29
N LYS A 68 -17.04 10.38 6.23
CA LYS A 68 -17.28 11.62 7.02
C LYS A 68 -18.59 12.32 6.63
N ARG A 69 -19.16 11.97 5.47
CA ARG A 69 -20.39 12.54 4.94
C ARG A 69 -21.33 11.38 4.63
N PRO A 70 -22.60 11.41 5.07
CA PRO A 70 -23.58 10.48 4.56
C PRO A 70 -23.69 10.66 3.04
N TYR A 71 -23.92 9.56 2.33
CA TYR A 71 -24.33 9.64 0.93
C TYR A 71 -25.61 10.48 0.86
N GLY A 72 -25.75 11.33 -0.17
CA GLY A 72 -26.96 12.13 -0.35
C GLY A 72 -28.22 11.27 -0.38
N LEU A 73 -29.37 11.90 -0.14
CA LEU A 73 -30.67 11.24 -0.18
C LEU A 73 -30.92 10.61 -1.56
N SER A 74 -31.68 9.50 -1.59
CA SER A 74 -32.05 8.81 -2.84
C SER A 74 -32.79 9.77 -3.78
N ILE A 75 -32.67 9.57 -5.08
CA ILE A 75 -33.34 10.39 -6.10
C ILE A 75 -34.87 10.36 -5.92
N GLU A 76 -35.39 9.27 -5.36
CA GLU A 76 -36.81 9.05 -5.04
C GLU A 76 -37.33 9.96 -3.91
N GLU A 77 -36.44 10.43 -3.02
CA GLU A 77 -36.78 11.33 -1.92
C GLU A 77 -36.84 12.80 -2.37
N ARG A 78 -36.64 13.06 -3.66
CA ARG A 78 -36.75 14.40 -4.25
C ARG A 78 -38.20 14.88 -4.16
N PRO A 79 -38.45 16.09 -3.65
CA PRO A 79 -39.82 16.60 -3.56
C PRO A 79 -40.43 16.79 -4.95
N GLU A 80 -41.64 16.27 -5.15
CA GLU A 80 -42.41 16.32 -6.41
C GLU A 80 -42.68 17.75 -6.90
N THR A 81 -42.58 18.73 -6.00
CA THR A 81 -42.70 20.16 -6.30
C THR A 81 -41.65 20.64 -7.31
N ILE A 82 -40.51 19.96 -7.42
CA ILE A 82 -39.48 20.26 -8.43
C ILE A 82 -39.85 19.69 -9.81
N ASN A 83 -40.60 18.58 -9.83
CA ASN A 83 -41.06 17.96 -11.08
C ASN A 83 -42.14 18.81 -11.77
N LYS A 84 -42.93 19.54 -10.98
CA LYS A 84 -43.89 20.55 -11.46
C LYS A 84 -43.15 21.83 -11.84
N ARG A 85 -42.42 21.78 -12.96
CA ARG A 85 -41.75 22.95 -13.58
C ARG A 85 -42.78 23.93 -14.17
N SER A 86 -43.58 24.56 -13.32
CA SER A 86 -44.67 25.47 -13.72
C SER A 86 -44.26 26.95 -13.74
N LYS A 87 -42.97 27.29 -13.57
CA LYS A 87 -42.47 28.66 -13.77
C LYS A 87 -41.34 28.68 -14.80
N ILE A 88 -41.72 28.95 -16.04
CA ILE A 88 -40.81 29.42 -17.09
C ILE A 88 -40.41 30.85 -16.70
N GLY A 89 -39.35 30.97 -15.91
CA GLY A 89 -38.82 32.27 -15.49
C GLY A 89 -37.33 32.23 -15.19
N HIS A 90 -36.82 31.10 -14.68
CA HIS A 90 -35.41 30.97 -14.34
C HIS A 90 -34.50 30.42 -15.46
N CYS A 91 -35.05 29.97 -16.60
CA CYS A 91 -34.21 29.42 -17.67
C CYS A 91 -33.80 30.41 -18.77
N LEU A 92 -34.33 31.63 -18.80
CA LEU A 92 -34.12 32.56 -19.91
C LEU A 92 -33.13 33.71 -19.62
N LEU A 93 -32.80 33.99 -18.36
CA LEU A 93 -31.94 35.14 -18.01
C LEU A 93 -30.43 34.91 -18.20
N LEU A 94 -29.99 33.70 -18.59
CA LEU A 94 -28.57 33.42 -18.84
C LEU A 94 -28.06 33.87 -20.22
N LEU A 95 -28.94 34.33 -21.13
CA LEU A 95 -28.55 34.65 -22.52
C LEU A 95 -28.39 36.15 -22.83
N SER A 96 -28.62 37.07 -21.90
CA SER A 96 -28.54 38.52 -22.19
C SER A 96 -27.14 39.14 -22.00
N ARG A 97 -26.09 38.36 -21.73
CA ARG A 97 -24.70 38.85 -21.73
C ARG A 97 -24.11 38.80 -23.15
N LYS A 98 -24.60 39.65 -24.06
CA LYS A 98 -23.86 39.98 -25.31
C LYS A 98 -24.41 41.24 -26.01
N LYS A 99 -24.02 42.42 -25.52
CA LYS A 99 -23.60 43.58 -26.33
C LYS A 99 -23.10 44.69 -25.43
N ILE A 100 -21.78 44.71 -25.21
CA ILE A 100 -21.02 45.89 -24.82
C ILE A 100 -20.35 46.33 -26.12
N PHE A 101 -20.76 47.48 -26.66
CA PHE A 101 -19.97 48.35 -27.53
C PHE A 101 -20.71 49.69 -27.65
N SER A 102 -20.28 50.66 -26.84
CA SER A 102 -20.14 52.06 -27.24
C SER A 102 -18.72 52.47 -26.89
#